data_AF-A0A645BF14-F1
#
_entry.id   AF-A0A645BF14-F1
#
_cell.length_a   1.000
_cell.length_b   1.000
_cell.length_c   1.000
_cell.angle_alpha   90.00
_cell.angle_beta   90.00
_cell.angle_gamma   90.00
#
_symmetry.space_group_name_H-M   'P 1'
#
loop_
_entity.id
_entity.type
_entity.pdbx_description
1 polymer ?
#
loop_
_entity_poly.entity_id
_entity_poly.type
_entity_poly.pdbx_seq_one_letter_code
_entity_poly.pdbx_strand_id
1 'polypeptide(L)'
;MFPETPSWALLLFMLAPITYASWKGAGTIGRLATLIVPGVVLTIFFFFIFGINLMDLSILKPVLADSSLIELNNGAFLTAARISEVFVFLVFAEFLPKDAKIIKAFSLGVLLFILVYLMMIIPVLTVLGPDLARHSWNPYFLFSKQIKAYDFIQRVESVSTMGWYVGVLLKLCLYNFMASYALSGIFKTKSHKGFTIALSVFTFCVALIPIVNSTTTIVILRSDMVFPWIVLPCVFVVPLLTVLVFLLKKIYKKLSAMTESG
;
A
#
# COMPACT_ATOMS: atom_id res chain seq x y z
N MET A 1 9.12 -21.06 -0.86
CA MET A 1 8.69 -21.29 0.53
C MET A 1 7.86 -22.56 0.70
N PHE A 2 7.11 -23.03 -0.31
CA PHE A 2 6.46 -24.35 -0.29
C PHE A 2 6.69 -25.09 -1.63
N PRO A 3 7.79 -25.84 -1.77
CA PRO A 3 8.12 -26.49 -3.05
C PRO A 3 7.08 -27.53 -3.49
N GLU A 4 6.43 -28.18 -2.52
CA GLU A 4 5.43 -29.22 -2.76
C GLU A 4 4.00 -28.69 -2.98
N THR A 5 3.74 -27.41 -2.70
CA THR A 5 2.39 -26.86 -2.85
C THR A 5 2.24 -26.21 -4.23
N PRO A 6 1.28 -26.66 -5.06
CA PRO A 6 1.05 -26.05 -6.36
C PRO A 6 0.73 -24.56 -6.23
N SER A 7 1.34 -23.72 -7.07
CA SER A 7 1.17 -22.27 -7.00
C SER A 7 -0.29 -21.83 -7.15
N TRP A 8 -1.08 -22.55 -7.96
CA TRP A 8 -2.51 -22.29 -8.13
C TRP A 8 -3.29 -22.46 -6.82
N ALA A 9 -2.93 -23.42 -5.97
CA ALA A 9 -3.61 -23.67 -4.71
C ALA A 9 -3.35 -22.54 -3.71
N LEU A 10 -2.09 -22.07 -3.65
CA LEU A 10 -1.70 -20.92 -2.83
C LEU A 10 -2.41 -19.64 -3.27
N LEU A 11 -2.47 -19.39 -4.59
CA LEU A 11 -3.17 -18.24 -5.15
C LEU A 11 -4.66 -18.27 -4.82
N LEU A 12 -5.31 -19.44 -4.92
CA LEU A 12 -6.72 -19.58 -4.60
C LEU A 12 -7.00 -19.35 -3.10
N PHE A 13 -6.12 -19.85 -2.24
CA PHE A 13 -6.20 -19.61 -0.78
C PHE A 13 -6.07 -18.12 -0.43
N MET A 14 -5.24 -17.37 -1.15
CA MET A 14 -5.13 -15.91 -0.98
C MET A 14 -6.31 -15.17 -1.59
N LEU A 15 -6.74 -15.54 -2.80
CA LEU A 15 -7.80 -14.82 -3.53
C LEU A 15 -9.20 -15.04 -2.96
N ALA A 16 -9.49 -16.19 -2.35
CA ALA A 16 -10.79 -16.46 -1.75
C ALA A 16 -11.22 -15.39 -0.71
N PRO A 17 -10.42 -15.10 0.34
CA PRO A 17 -10.77 -14.06 1.30
C PRO A 17 -10.79 -12.67 0.68
N ILE A 18 -9.88 -12.38 -0.27
CA ILE A 18 -9.84 -11.09 -0.99
C ILE A 18 -11.14 -10.86 -1.76
N THR A 19 -11.56 -11.86 -2.53
CA THR A 19 -12.78 -11.81 -3.34
C THR A 19 -14.01 -11.64 -2.44
N TYR A 20 -14.09 -12.41 -1.35
CA TYR A 20 -15.22 -12.36 -0.44
C TYR A 20 -15.35 -11.02 0.29
N ALA A 21 -14.25 -10.50 0.84
CA ALA A 21 -14.24 -9.21 1.52
C ALA A 21 -14.62 -8.07 0.56
N SER A 22 -14.06 -8.09 -0.65
CA SER A 22 -14.35 -7.10 -1.70
C SER A 22 -15.80 -7.19 -2.18
N TRP A 23 -16.35 -8.40 -2.29
CA TRP A 23 -17.74 -8.64 -2.71
C TRP A 23 -18.74 -8.12 -1.67
N LYS A 24 -18.41 -8.22 -0.37
CA LYS A 24 -19.22 -7.62 0.71
C LYS A 24 -19.13 -6.10 0.75
N GLY A 25 -18.02 -5.53 0.28
CA GLY A 25 -17.86 -4.09 0.05
C GLY A 25 -17.17 -3.33 1.18
N ALA A 26 -17.15 -1.99 1.05
CA ALA A 26 -16.34 -1.07 1.85
C ALA A 26 -16.49 -1.25 3.38
N GLY A 27 -17.72 -1.45 3.89
CA GLY A 27 -17.96 -1.60 5.33
C GLY A 27 -17.30 -2.84 5.94
N THR A 28 -17.22 -3.95 5.19
CA THR A 28 -16.50 -5.15 5.64
C THR A 28 -14.99 -4.91 5.63
N ILE A 29 -14.47 -4.26 4.60
CA ILE A 29 -13.05 -3.92 4.51
C ILE A 29 -12.64 -2.96 5.64
N GLY A 30 -13.48 -1.97 5.96
CA GLY A 30 -13.24 -1.05 7.08
C GLY A 30 -13.15 -1.78 8.42
N ARG A 31 -14.05 -2.73 8.70
CA ARG A 31 -13.98 -3.56 9.92
C ARG A 31 -12.74 -4.44 9.97
N LEU A 32 -12.35 -5.03 8.84
CA LEU A 32 -11.10 -5.78 8.74
C LEU A 32 -9.89 -4.88 9.00
N ALA A 33 -9.88 -3.65 8.46
CA ALA A 33 -8.82 -2.68 8.70
C ALA A 33 -8.71 -2.30 10.18
N THR A 34 -9.83 -2.08 10.87
CA THR A 34 -9.85 -1.79 12.32
C THR A 34 -9.24 -2.91 13.16
N LEU A 35 -9.28 -4.17 12.71
CA LEU A 35 -8.67 -5.30 13.42
C LEU A 35 -7.21 -5.53 13.00
N ILE A 36 -6.95 -5.52 11.70
CA ILE A 36 -5.66 -5.88 11.12
C ILE A 36 -4.62 -4.79 11.37
N VAL A 37 -4.97 -3.52 11.13
CA VAL A 37 -4.00 -2.42 11.19
C VAL A 37 -3.40 -2.27 12.59
N PRO A 38 -4.18 -2.26 13.69
CA PRO A 38 -3.59 -2.23 15.04
C PRO A 38 -2.70 -3.44 15.31
N GLY A 39 -3.09 -4.64 14.86
CA GLY A 39 -2.26 -5.85 15.00
C GLY A 39 -0.91 -5.69 14.30
N VAL A 40 -0.89 -5.18 13.05
CA VAL A 40 0.36 -4.92 12.32
C VAL A 40 1.19 -3.86 13.03
N VAL A 41 0.60 -2.75 13.47
CA VAL A 41 1.31 -1.70 14.20
C VAL A 41 1.91 -2.23 15.51
N LEU A 42 1.18 -3.09 16.24
CA LEU A 42 1.68 -3.72 17.46
C LEU A 42 2.90 -4.60 17.20
N THR A 43 2.92 -5.35 16.09
CA THR A 43 4.11 -6.13 15.73
C THR A 43 5.31 -5.23 15.44
N ILE A 44 5.10 -4.12 14.72
CA ILE A 44 6.17 -3.14 14.44
C ILE A 44 6.69 -2.53 15.74
N PHE A 45 5.79 -2.11 16.63
CA PHE A 45 6.14 -1.54 17.92
C PHE A 45 6.93 -2.54 18.79
N PHE A 46 6.53 -3.81 18.77
CA PHE A 46 7.26 -4.89 19.44
C PHE A 46 8.70 -5.00 18.91
N PHE A 47 8.91 -5.14 17.60
CA PHE A 47 10.27 -5.24 17.06
C PHE A 47 11.09 -3.97 17.28
N PHE A 48 10.46 -2.80 17.25
CA PHE A 48 11.12 -1.55 17.57
C PHE A 48 11.69 -1.59 18.99
N ILE A 49 10.88 -1.89 20.00
CA ILE A 49 11.31 -1.94 21.42
C ILE A 49 12.43 -2.97 21.63
N PHE A 50 12.22 -4.20 21.18
CA PHE A 50 13.21 -5.27 21.37
C PHE A 50 14.48 -5.06 20.55
N GLY A 51 14.42 -4.24 19.50
CA GLY A 51 15.56 -3.84 18.70
C GLY A 51 16.40 -2.70 19.27
N ILE A 52 15.91 -1.93 20.26
CA ILE A 52 16.59 -0.71 20.76
C ILE A 52 18.03 -0.98 21.20
N ASN A 53 18.28 -2.09 21.90
CA ASN A 53 19.61 -2.43 22.41
C ASN A 53 20.61 -2.81 21.31
N LEU A 54 20.13 -3.08 20.08
CA LEU A 54 20.97 -3.40 18.93
C LEU A 54 21.32 -2.16 18.10
N MET A 55 20.63 -1.04 18.32
CA MET A 55 20.76 0.13 17.46
C MET A 55 22.03 0.91 17.78
N ASP A 56 22.88 1.09 16.77
CA ASP A 56 23.98 2.05 16.83
C ASP A 56 23.60 3.33 16.07
N LEU A 57 23.24 4.38 16.82
CA LEU A 57 22.87 5.69 16.27
C LEU A 57 24.07 6.42 15.64
N SER A 58 25.30 5.98 15.89
CA SER A 58 26.49 6.58 15.26
C SER A 58 26.53 6.34 13.75
N ILE A 59 25.90 5.27 13.26
CA ILE A 59 25.77 4.92 11.84
C ILE A 59 25.00 5.99 11.05
N LEU A 60 24.12 6.76 11.70
CA LEU A 60 23.38 7.85 11.05
C LEU A 60 24.24 9.11 10.83
N LYS A 61 25.48 9.12 11.34
CA LYS A 61 26.42 10.23 11.19
C LYS A 61 27.47 9.89 10.11
N PRO A 62 27.96 10.90 9.37
CA PRO A 62 27.50 12.30 9.39
C PRO A 62 26.17 12.50 8.66
N VAL A 63 25.30 13.35 9.21
CA VAL A 63 24.01 13.67 8.60
C VAL A 63 24.25 14.64 7.44
N LEU A 64 23.74 14.31 6.25
CA LEU A 64 23.78 15.14 5.02
C LEU A 64 25.19 15.43 4.44
N ALA A 65 26.27 14.86 4.97
CA ALA A 65 27.61 15.12 4.42
C ALA A 65 27.81 14.48 3.03
N ASP A 66 27.15 13.34 2.80
CA ASP A 66 27.32 12.53 1.59
C ASP A 66 26.18 12.74 0.58
N SER A 67 25.41 13.84 0.70
CA SER A 67 24.26 14.07 -0.17
C SER A 67 24.05 15.55 -0.48
N SER A 68 23.84 15.83 -1.76
CA SER A 68 23.38 17.13 -2.24
C SER A 68 21.87 17.30 -2.01
N LEU A 69 21.38 18.55 -2.02
CA LEU A 69 19.94 18.84 -1.97
C LEU A 69 19.17 18.18 -3.12
N ILE A 70 19.81 18.03 -4.29
CA ILE A 70 19.21 17.40 -5.47
C ILE A 70 19.01 15.91 -5.23
N GLU A 71 20.03 15.22 -4.69
CA GLU A 71 19.94 13.80 -4.36
C GLU A 71 18.91 13.53 -3.26
N LEU A 72 18.85 14.41 -2.25
CA LEU A 72 17.84 14.33 -1.19
C LEU A 72 16.43 14.47 -1.77
N ASN A 73 16.20 15.46 -2.64
CA ASN A 73 14.92 15.66 -3.28
C ASN A 73 14.54 14.49 -4.20
N ASN A 74 15.51 13.91 -4.92
CA ASN A 74 15.27 12.73 -5.75
C ASN A 74 14.89 11.51 -4.89
N GLY A 75 15.57 11.27 -3.77
CA GLY A 75 15.22 10.20 -2.83
C GLY A 75 13.82 10.39 -2.22
N ALA A 76 13.49 11.63 -1.84
CA ALA A 76 12.15 11.98 -1.34
C ALA A 76 11.08 11.76 -2.42
N PHE A 77 11.33 12.17 -3.65
CA PHE A 77 10.42 11.96 -4.78
C PHE A 77 10.19 10.47 -5.08
N LEU A 78 11.25 9.67 -5.17
CA LEU A 78 11.14 8.22 -5.39
C LEU A 78 10.35 7.53 -4.26
N THR A 79 10.54 7.97 -3.03
CA THR A 79 9.79 7.48 -1.87
C THR A 79 8.31 7.89 -1.95
N ALA A 80 8.02 9.15 -2.26
CA ALA A 80 6.66 9.66 -2.40
C ALA A 80 5.90 9.01 -3.57
N ALA A 81 6.58 8.76 -4.70
CA ALA A 81 6.00 8.08 -5.86
C ALA A 81 5.56 6.64 -5.54
N ARG A 82 6.10 6.03 -4.49
CA ARG A 82 5.68 4.71 -4.00
C ARG A 82 4.44 4.75 -3.12
N ILE A 83 4.03 5.93 -2.64
CA ILE A 83 2.83 6.12 -1.81
C ILE A 83 1.62 6.38 -2.73
N SER A 84 1.13 5.33 -3.37
CA SER A 84 -0.01 5.40 -4.30
C SER A 84 -1.37 5.27 -3.60
N GLU A 85 -1.38 5.17 -2.27
CA GLU A 85 -2.57 4.92 -1.44
C GLU A 85 -3.54 6.10 -1.37
N VAL A 86 -3.17 7.26 -1.92
CA VAL A 86 -4.05 8.43 -2.05
C VAL A 86 -5.36 8.06 -2.78
N PHE A 87 -5.32 7.15 -3.75
CA PHE A 87 -6.53 6.65 -4.42
C PHE A 87 -7.49 5.91 -3.50
N VAL A 88 -6.95 5.16 -2.55
CA VAL A 88 -7.75 4.43 -1.59
C VAL A 88 -8.57 5.44 -0.79
N PHE A 89 -7.94 6.52 -0.33
CA PHE A 89 -8.65 7.59 0.37
C PHE A 89 -9.73 8.24 -0.50
N LEU A 90 -9.45 8.54 -1.77
CA LEU A 90 -10.42 9.16 -2.68
C LEU A 90 -11.67 8.29 -2.87
N VAL A 91 -11.51 6.98 -3.12
CA VAL A 91 -12.64 6.07 -3.31
C VAL A 91 -13.38 5.83 -2.00
N PHE A 92 -12.66 5.61 -0.89
CA PHE A 92 -13.29 5.31 0.40
C PHE A 92 -13.95 6.53 1.05
N ALA A 93 -13.58 7.75 0.64
CA ALA A 93 -14.23 8.97 1.09
C ALA A 93 -15.73 9.01 0.76
N GLU A 94 -16.17 8.36 -0.33
CA GLU A 94 -17.58 8.27 -0.72
C GLU A 94 -18.44 7.45 0.26
N PHE A 95 -17.81 6.61 1.08
CA PHE A 95 -18.47 5.74 2.04
C PHE A 95 -18.47 6.31 3.47
N LEU A 96 -17.91 7.51 3.65
CA LEU A 96 -17.92 8.21 4.94
C LEU A 96 -19.26 8.93 5.17
N PRO A 97 -19.69 9.08 6.44
CA PRO A 97 -20.80 9.98 6.80
C PRO A 97 -20.58 11.40 6.27
N LYS A 98 -21.65 12.12 5.93
CA LYS A 98 -21.57 13.47 5.34
C LYS A 98 -20.91 14.51 6.26
N ASP A 99 -21.00 14.29 7.56
CA ASP A 99 -20.43 15.11 8.64
C ASP A 99 -19.00 14.68 9.01
N ALA A 100 -18.45 13.67 8.34
CA ALA A 100 -17.09 13.19 8.61
C ALA A 100 -16.05 14.27 8.31
N LYS A 101 -15.14 14.49 9.26
CA LYS A 101 -14.00 15.40 9.11
C LYS A 101 -12.89 14.72 8.30
N ILE A 102 -13.09 14.58 6.98
CA ILE A 102 -12.20 13.84 6.07
C ILE A 102 -10.75 14.33 6.18
N ILE A 103 -10.52 15.65 6.15
CA ILE A 103 -9.18 16.24 6.23
C ILE A 103 -8.48 15.87 7.54
N LYS A 104 -9.22 15.89 8.66
CA LYS A 104 -8.68 15.54 9.98
C LYS A 104 -8.30 14.05 10.03
N ALA A 105 -9.16 13.18 9.53
CA ALA A 105 -8.91 11.74 9.48
C ALA A 105 -7.69 11.41 8.59
N PHE A 106 -7.60 12.04 7.42
CA PHE A 106 -6.46 11.89 6.52
C PHE A 106 -5.16 12.37 7.16
N SER A 107 -5.15 13.57 7.74
CA SER A 107 -3.96 14.14 8.39
C SER A 107 -3.45 13.26 9.54
N LEU A 108 -4.38 12.72 10.34
CA LEU A 108 -4.03 11.78 11.41
C LEU A 108 -3.47 10.46 10.84
N GLY A 109 -4.05 9.94 9.76
CA GLY A 109 -3.56 8.75 9.07
C GLY A 109 -2.15 8.93 8.53
N VAL A 110 -1.86 10.07 7.91
CA VAL A 110 -0.51 10.42 7.41
C VAL A 110 0.48 10.54 8.57
N LEU A 111 0.11 11.20 9.66
CA LEU A 111 0.96 11.31 10.85
C LEU A 111 1.30 9.93 11.43
N LEU A 112 0.30 9.06 11.62
CA LEU A 112 0.49 7.70 12.12
C LEU A 112 1.36 6.88 11.17
N PHE A 113 1.16 7.01 9.85
CA PHE A 113 2.00 6.36 8.85
C PHE A 113 3.46 6.80 8.99
N ILE A 114 3.75 8.11 9.09
CA ILE A 114 5.11 8.62 9.24
C ILE A 114 5.75 8.06 10.51
N LEU A 115 5.03 8.07 11.65
CA LEU A 115 5.55 7.54 12.91
C LEU A 115 5.89 6.04 12.82
N VAL A 116 4.96 5.24 12.29
CA VAL A 116 5.17 3.79 12.12
C VAL A 116 6.29 3.51 11.12
N TYR A 117 6.38 4.29 10.04
CA TYR A 117 7.45 4.17 9.05
C TYR A 117 8.82 4.50 9.65
N LEU A 118 8.91 5.53 10.50
CA LEU A 118 10.12 5.87 11.24
C LEU A 118 10.55 4.75 12.20
N MET A 119 9.58 4.14 12.90
CA MET A 119 9.82 2.96 13.75
C MET A 119 10.31 1.74 12.97
N MET A 120 10.12 1.70 11.65
CA MET A 120 10.68 0.64 10.81
C MET A 120 12.05 0.99 10.25
N ILE A 121 12.23 2.22 9.73
CA ILE A 121 13.43 2.59 8.98
C ILE A 121 14.63 2.87 9.88
N ILE A 122 14.44 3.50 11.04
CA ILE A 122 15.53 3.83 11.96
C ILE A 122 16.25 2.55 12.41
N PRO A 123 15.56 1.53 12.98
CA PRO A 123 16.21 0.29 13.39
C PRO A 123 16.93 -0.41 12.25
N VAL A 124 16.31 -0.45 11.07
CA VAL A 124 16.90 -1.07 9.89
C VAL A 124 18.24 -0.44 9.55
N LEU A 125 18.32 0.89 9.52
CA LEU A 125 19.55 1.60 9.18
C LEU A 125 20.60 1.47 10.29
N THR A 126 20.20 1.58 11.56
CA THR A 126 21.13 1.59 12.71
C THR A 126 21.61 0.21 13.14
N VAL A 127 20.98 -0.86 12.65
CA VAL A 127 21.38 -2.25 12.94
C VAL A 127 22.06 -2.90 11.74
N LEU A 128 21.54 -2.69 10.53
CA LEU A 128 22.09 -3.33 9.33
C LEU A 128 23.11 -2.45 8.59
N GLY A 129 23.06 -1.13 8.79
CA GLY A 129 23.78 -0.17 7.97
C GLY A 129 23.09 0.11 6.62
N PRO A 130 23.38 1.26 5.99
CA PRO A 130 22.73 1.69 4.75
C PRO A 130 23.04 0.78 3.56
N ASP A 131 24.25 0.23 3.47
CA ASP A 131 24.67 -0.61 2.34
C ASP A 131 23.94 -1.94 2.31
N LEU A 132 23.88 -2.64 3.45
CA LEU A 132 23.14 -3.90 3.55
C LEU A 132 21.65 -3.64 3.36
N ALA A 133 21.10 -2.58 3.98
CA ALA A 133 19.69 -2.23 3.84
C ALA A 133 19.28 -1.98 2.38
N ARG A 134 20.12 -1.30 1.59
CA ARG A 134 19.87 -0.98 0.18
C ARG A 134 19.84 -2.22 -0.72
N HIS A 135 20.73 -3.19 -0.48
CA HIS A 135 20.85 -4.39 -1.32
C HIS A 135 19.95 -5.54 -0.88
N SER A 136 19.28 -5.40 0.27
CA SER A 136 18.42 -6.44 0.81
C SER A 136 17.04 -6.47 0.16
N TRP A 137 16.55 -7.67 -0.13
CA TRP A 137 15.20 -7.85 -0.68
C TRP A 137 14.10 -7.31 0.25
N ASN A 138 14.24 -7.57 1.55
CA ASN A 138 13.38 -7.08 2.62
C ASN A 138 14.25 -6.75 3.84
N PRO A 139 14.75 -5.51 3.94
CA PRO A 139 15.67 -5.13 5.01
C PRO A 139 15.00 -5.15 6.40
N TYR A 140 13.71 -4.84 6.49
CA TYR A 140 12.97 -4.92 7.75
C TYR A 140 12.86 -6.35 8.29
N PHE A 141 12.65 -7.33 7.41
CA PHE A 141 12.67 -8.74 7.79
C PHE A 141 14.08 -9.20 8.22
N LEU A 142 15.14 -8.71 7.58
CA LEU A 142 16.51 -9.03 8.02
C LEU A 142 16.84 -8.42 9.38
N PHE A 143 16.34 -7.22 9.66
CA PHE A 143 16.43 -6.59 10.97
C PHE A 143 15.68 -7.41 12.02
N SER A 144 14.45 -7.84 11.75
CA SER A 144 13.66 -8.62 12.73
C SER A 144 14.29 -9.96 13.08
N LYS A 145 15.10 -10.53 12.18
CA LYS A 145 15.93 -11.72 12.45
C LYS A 145 17.12 -11.48 13.39
N GLN A 146 17.59 -10.23 13.54
CA GLN A 146 18.66 -9.90 14.48
C GLN A 146 18.16 -9.88 15.93
N ILE A 147 16.86 -9.68 16.12
CA ILE A 147 16.25 -9.60 17.44
C ILE A 147 16.15 -10.99 18.05
N LYS A 148 17.02 -11.26 19.03
CA LYS A 148 16.94 -12.43 19.89
C LYS A 148 16.14 -12.06 21.12
N ALA A 149 14.84 -12.38 21.13
CA ALA A 149 13.99 -12.01 22.26
C ALA A 149 14.42 -12.76 23.54
N TYR A 150 14.66 -14.09 23.49
CA TYR A 150 15.23 -14.96 24.53
C TYR A 150 15.51 -16.37 23.94
N ASP A 151 16.31 -17.22 24.60
CA ASP A 151 16.64 -18.60 24.14
C ASP A 151 15.41 -19.50 23.84
N PHE A 152 14.25 -19.17 24.41
CA PHE A 152 13.00 -19.91 24.22
C PHE A 152 12.21 -19.50 22.96
N ILE A 153 12.36 -18.26 22.46
CA ILE A 153 11.62 -17.79 21.27
C ILE A 153 12.56 -17.75 20.07
N GLN A 154 12.74 -18.90 19.44
CA GLN A 154 13.74 -19.09 18.37
C GLN A 154 13.31 -18.54 16.99
N ARG A 155 12.06 -18.08 16.81
CA ARG A 155 11.52 -17.64 15.51
C ARG A 155 10.61 -16.40 15.60
N VAL A 156 11.02 -15.40 16.36
CA VAL A 156 10.26 -14.17 16.57
C VAL A 156 9.92 -13.49 15.23
N GLU A 157 10.83 -13.55 14.25
CA GLU A 157 10.66 -12.98 12.90
C GLU A 157 9.42 -13.51 12.14
N SER A 158 8.93 -14.69 12.52
CA SER A 158 7.69 -15.25 11.95
C SER A 158 6.49 -14.36 12.26
N VAL A 159 6.47 -13.70 13.43
CA VAL A 159 5.44 -12.74 13.82
C VAL A 159 5.44 -11.52 12.91
N SER A 160 6.63 -11.00 12.56
CA SER A 160 6.78 -9.90 11.59
C SER A 160 6.19 -10.30 10.24
N THR A 161 6.48 -11.53 9.82
CA THR A 161 6.06 -12.07 8.52
C THR A 161 4.53 -12.24 8.48
N MET A 162 3.94 -12.78 9.54
CA MET A 162 2.49 -12.91 9.68
C MET A 162 1.78 -11.56 9.62
N GLY A 163 2.26 -10.56 10.36
CA GLY A 163 1.71 -9.20 10.31
C GLY A 163 1.73 -8.62 8.89
N TRP A 164 2.86 -8.77 8.20
CA TRP A 164 3.00 -8.32 6.81
C TRP A 164 2.01 -8.99 5.86
N TYR A 165 1.86 -10.32 5.92
CA TYR A 165 0.95 -11.06 5.05
C TYR A 165 -0.51 -10.64 5.22
N VAL A 166 -0.97 -10.47 6.46
CA VAL A 166 -2.34 -10.04 6.73
C VAL A 166 -2.57 -8.60 6.25
N GLY A 167 -1.59 -7.71 6.42
CA GLY A 167 -1.63 -6.36 5.88
C GLY A 167 -1.70 -6.32 4.35
N VAL A 168 -0.95 -7.18 3.66
CA VAL A 168 -1.00 -7.32 2.20
C VAL A 168 -2.37 -7.83 1.74
N LEU A 169 -2.96 -8.82 2.42
CA LEU A 169 -4.31 -9.29 2.09
C LEU A 169 -5.34 -8.17 2.19
N LEU A 170 -5.30 -7.37 3.26
CA LEU A 170 -6.17 -6.20 3.41
C LEU A 170 -5.96 -5.19 2.26
N LYS A 171 -4.70 -4.93 1.88
CA LYS A 171 -4.37 -4.05 0.76
C LYS A 171 -4.94 -4.56 -0.58
N LEU A 172 -4.86 -5.86 -0.82
CA LEU A 172 -5.44 -6.47 -2.01
C LEU A 172 -6.97 -6.43 -2.02
N CYS A 173 -7.63 -6.56 -0.85
CA CYS A 173 -9.07 -6.32 -0.73
C CYS A 173 -9.45 -4.89 -1.15
N LEU A 174 -8.67 -3.89 -0.69
CA LEU A 174 -8.90 -2.49 -1.06
C LEU A 174 -8.83 -2.30 -2.58
N TYR A 175 -7.77 -2.79 -3.22
CA TYR A 175 -7.59 -2.63 -4.66
C TYR A 175 -8.64 -3.36 -5.49
N ASN A 176 -8.97 -4.60 -5.14
CA ASN A 176 -9.99 -5.37 -5.88
C ASN A 176 -11.37 -4.72 -5.74
N PHE A 177 -11.73 -4.23 -4.54
CA PHE A 177 -12.95 -3.47 -4.34
C PHE A 177 -12.96 -2.16 -5.13
N MET A 178 -11.90 -1.35 -5.06
CA MET A 178 -11.82 -0.08 -5.78
C MET A 178 -11.95 -0.26 -7.29
N ALA A 179 -11.23 -1.23 -7.86
CA ALA A 179 -11.29 -1.52 -9.28
C ALA A 179 -12.69 -1.99 -9.70
N SER A 180 -13.30 -2.91 -8.93
CA SER A 180 -14.66 -3.38 -9.24
C SER A 180 -15.72 -2.30 -9.06
N TYR A 181 -15.57 -1.43 -8.07
CA TYR A 181 -16.44 -0.27 -7.85
C TYR A 181 -16.34 0.73 -9.00
N ALA A 182 -15.12 1.12 -9.38
CA ALA A 182 -14.88 2.03 -10.51
C ALA A 182 -15.44 1.47 -11.82
N LEU A 183 -15.22 0.19 -12.12
CA LEU A 183 -15.80 -0.47 -13.31
C LEU A 183 -17.33 -0.46 -13.27
N SER A 184 -17.94 -0.72 -12.12
CA SER A 184 -19.41 -0.67 -12.00
C SER A 184 -19.97 0.73 -12.30
N GLY A 185 -19.25 1.79 -11.93
CA GLY A 185 -19.60 3.17 -12.27
C GLY A 185 -19.47 3.47 -13.76
N ILE A 186 -18.38 3.00 -14.40
CA ILE A 186 -18.13 3.19 -15.84
C ILE A 186 -19.19 2.47 -16.68
N PHE A 187 -19.47 1.20 -16.35
CA PHE A 187 -20.45 0.37 -17.06
C PHE A 187 -21.89 0.56 -16.57
N LYS A 188 -22.11 1.48 -15.62
CA LYS A 188 -23.42 1.80 -15.02
C LYS A 188 -24.19 0.56 -14.53
N THR A 189 -23.47 -0.41 -13.96
CA THR A 189 -24.10 -1.63 -13.42
C THR A 189 -24.66 -1.36 -12.03
N LYS A 190 -25.71 -2.10 -11.65
CA LYS A 190 -26.36 -1.95 -10.33
C LYS A 190 -25.46 -2.38 -9.16
N SER A 191 -24.39 -3.12 -9.40
CA SER A 191 -23.56 -3.71 -8.36
C SER A 191 -22.14 -3.99 -8.85
N HIS A 192 -21.16 -3.75 -7.98
CA HIS A 192 -19.74 -4.05 -8.21
C HIS A 192 -19.41 -5.55 -8.11
N LYS A 193 -20.30 -6.34 -7.50
CA LYS A 193 -20.07 -7.76 -7.18
C LYS A 193 -19.66 -8.63 -8.37
N GLY A 194 -20.25 -8.41 -9.54
CA GLY A 194 -19.90 -9.14 -10.76
C GLY A 194 -18.46 -8.84 -11.21
N PHE A 195 -18.07 -7.56 -11.19
CA PHE A 195 -16.71 -7.14 -11.50
C PHE A 195 -15.70 -7.63 -10.48
N THR A 196 -16.07 -7.73 -9.20
CA THR A 196 -15.18 -8.29 -8.17
C THR A 196 -14.78 -9.73 -8.51
N ILE A 197 -15.72 -10.57 -8.91
CA ILE A 197 -15.43 -11.97 -9.29
C ILE A 197 -14.60 -11.98 -10.58
N ALA A 198 -15.00 -11.22 -11.60
CA ALA A 198 -14.30 -11.17 -12.88
C ALA A 198 -12.83 -10.73 -12.72
N LEU A 199 -12.57 -9.68 -11.93
CA LEU A 199 -11.21 -9.21 -11.65
C LEU A 199 -10.40 -10.23 -10.85
N SER A 200 -11.04 -10.96 -9.93
CA SER A 200 -10.34 -11.97 -9.13
C SER A 200 -9.93 -13.17 -9.98
N VAL A 201 -10.81 -13.61 -10.89
CA VAL A 201 -10.50 -14.66 -11.88
C VAL A 201 -9.43 -14.18 -12.85
N PHE A 202 -9.54 -12.95 -13.37
CA PHE A 202 -8.53 -12.36 -14.24
C PHE A 202 -7.16 -12.32 -13.55
N THR A 203 -7.10 -11.85 -12.31
CA THR A 203 -5.87 -11.78 -11.51
C THR A 203 -5.29 -13.16 -11.27
N PHE A 204 -6.13 -14.16 -10.99
CA PHE A 204 -5.71 -15.56 -10.86
C PHE A 204 -5.03 -16.08 -12.13
N CYS A 205 -5.67 -15.89 -13.29
CA CYS A 205 -5.12 -16.32 -14.58
C CYS A 205 -3.79 -15.62 -14.89
N VAL A 206 -3.71 -14.30 -14.68
CA VAL A 206 -2.48 -13.52 -14.92
C VAL A 206 -1.35 -13.95 -13.98
N ALA A 207 -1.65 -14.21 -12.71
CA ALA A 207 -0.65 -14.64 -11.72
C ALA A 207 -0.06 -16.03 -12.01
N LEU A 208 -0.78 -16.87 -12.76
CA LEU A 208 -0.29 -18.19 -13.18
C LEU A 208 0.63 -18.14 -14.40
N ILE A 209 0.71 -17.00 -15.10
CA ILE A 209 1.59 -16.86 -16.26
C ILE A 209 3.04 -16.86 -15.78
N PRO A 210 3.90 -17.81 -16.22
CA PRO A 210 5.27 -17.96 -15.70
C PRO A 210 6.14 -16.71 -15.84
N ILE A 211 5.95 -15.93 -16.91
CA ILE A 211 6.72 -14.70 -17.12
C ILE A 211 6.38 -13.61 -16.09
N VAL A 212 5.13 -13.57 -15.63
CA VAL A 212 4.67 -12.62 -14.60
C VAL A 212 5.19 -13.03 -13.23
N ASN A 213 5.24 -14.34 -12.97
CA ASN A 213 5.73 -14.91 -11.72
C ASN A 213 7.27 -15.06 -11.67
N SER A 214 8.00 -14.59 -12.68
CA SER A 214 9.45 -14.64 -12.71
C SER A 214 10.06 -13.59 -11.78
N THR A 215 11.06 -13.99 -10.98
CA THR A 215 11.81 -13.10 -10.10
C THR A 215 12.34 -11.87 -10.83
N THR A 216 12.79 -12.04 -12.08
CA THR A 216 13.30 -10.94 -12.92
C THR A 216 12.23 -9.88 -13.18
N THR A 217 11.02 -10.31 -13.54
CA THR A 217 9.90 -9.41 -13.81
C THR A 217 9.50 -8.64 -12.55
N ILE A 218 9.46 -9.31 -11.39
CA ILE A 218 9.13 -8.67 -10.11
C ILE A 218 10.19 -7.62 -9.73
N VAL A 219 11.48 -7.92 -9.92
CA VAL A 219 12.57 -6.97 -9.67
C VAL A 219 12.46 -5.74 -10.57
N ILE A 220 12.18 -5.94 -11.86
CA ILE A 220 12.02 -4.84 -12.83
C ILE A 220 10.81 -3.98 -12.46
N LEU A 221 9.65 -4.58 -12.19
CA LEU A 221 8.44 -3.84 -11.85
C LEU A 221 8.57 -3.04 -10.54
N ARG A 222 9.40 -3.50 -9.61
CA ARG A 222 9.68 -2.83 -8.33
C ARG A 222 10.77 -1.74 -8.44
N SER A 223 11.52 -1.71 -9.54
CA SER A 223 12.64 -0.80 -9.74
C SER A 223 12.20 0.66 -9.61
N ASP A 224 13.05 1.49 -9.00
CA ASP A 224 12.90 2.96 -8.98
C ASP A 224 12.87 3.59 -10.37
N MET A 225 13.37 2.87 -11.38
CA MET A 225 13.32 3.31 -12.77
C MET A 225 11.98 3.03 -13.47
N VAL A 226 11.15 2.14 -12.94
CA VAL A 226 9.93 1.67 -13.63
C VAL A 226 8.68 1.99 -12.82
N PHE A 227 8.71 1.72 -11.52
CA PHE A 227 7.53 1.84 -10.66
C PHE A 227 6.92 3.27 -10.65
N PRO A 228 7.72 4.36 -10.51
CA PRO A 228 7.16 5.72 -10.56
C PRO A 228 6.46 6.02 -11.88
N TRP A 229 6.99 5.56 -13.02
CA TRP A 229 6.39 5.83 -14.34
C TRP A 229 5.08 5.09 -14.58
N ILE A 230 4.81 4.00 -13.85
CA ILE A 230 3.51 3.31 -13.91
C ILE A 230 2.50 4.02 -12.99
N VAL A 231 2.93 4.38 -11.78
CA VAL A 231 2.05 4.91 -10.73
C VAL A 231 1.74 6.39 -10.94
N LEU A 232 2.72 7.23 -11.29
CA LEU A 232 2.54 8.67 -11.39
C LEU A 232 1.48 9.08 -12.42
N PRO A 233 1.42 8.50 -13.64
CA PRO A 233 0.33 8.79 -14.54
C PRO A 233 -1.01 8.42 -13.92
N CYS A 234 -1.12 7.29 -13.22
CA CYS A 234 -2.36 6.95 -12.53
C CYS A 234 -2.70 8.04 -11.50
N VAL A 235 -1.75 8.38 -10.60
CA VAL A 235 -1.84 9.38 -9.51
C VAL A 235 -2.23 10.76 -9.97
N PHE A 236 -1.66 11.25 -11.07
CA PHE A 236 -1.91 12.61 -11.52
C PHE A 236 -3.02 12.69 -12.58
N VAL A 237 -3.04 11.77 -13.56
CA VAL A 237 -3.97 11.85 -14.69
C VAL A 237 -5.40 11.63 -14.22
N VAL A 238 -5.67 10.64 -13.36
CA VAL A 238 -7.04 10.35 -12.93
C VAL A 238 -7.66 11.54 -12.19
N PRO A 239 -7.03 12.12 -11.15
CA PRO A 239 -7.57 13.31 -10.47
C PRO A 239 -7.62 14.56 -11.36
N LEU A 240 -6.63 14.77 -12.24
CA LEU A 240 -6.66 15.90 -13.18
C LEU A 240 -7.87 15.80 -14.12
N LEU A 241 -8.14 14.61 -14.65
CA LEU A 241 -9.30 14.37 -15.50
C LEU A 241 -10.61 14.57 -14.74
N THR A 242 -10.73 14.12 -13.49
CA THR A 242 -11.96 14.34 -12.71
C THR A 242 -12.19 15.82 -12.39
N VAL A 243 -11.13 16.56 -12.04
CA VAL A 243 -11.19 18.01 -11.82
C VAL A 243 -11.56 18.74 -13.12
N LEU A 244 -10.94 18.36 -14.25
CA LEU A 244 -11.24 18.93 -15.55
C LEU A 244 -12.72 18.73 -15.91
N VAL A 245 -13.24 17.50 -15.80
CA VAL A 245 -14.66 17.20 -16.06
C VAL A 245 -15.58 17.97 -15.12
N PHE A 246 -15.23 18.08 -13.83
CA PHE A 246 -15.99 18.86 -12.87
C PHE A 246 -16.05 20.35 -13.24
N LEU A 247 -14.91 20.95 -13.60
CA LEU A 247 -14.82 22.35 -14.02
C LEU A 247 -15.62 22.60 -15.31
N LEU A 248 -15.51 21.70 -16.29
CA LEU A 248 -16.27 21.78 -17.55
C LEU A 248 -17.78 21.71 -17.30
N LYS A 249 -18.26 20.79 -16.46
CA LYS A 249 -19.68 20.71 -16.08
C LYS A 249 -20.15 21.98 -15.36
N LYS A 250 -19.33 22.55 -14.48
CA LYS A 250 -19.64 23.79 -13.77
C LYS A 250 -19.75 24.97 -14.74
N ILE A 251 -18.85 25.07 -15.71
CA ILE A 251 -18.88 26.11 -16.76
C ILE A 251 -20.12 25.93 -17.65
N TYR A 252 -20.40 24.72 -18.12
CA TYR A 252 -21.58 24.41 -18.94
C TYR A 252 -22.89 24.78 -18.24
N LYS A 253 -23.05 24.39 -16.96
CA LYS A 253 -24.25 24.72 -16.16
C LYS A 253 -24.41 26.23 -15.93
N LYS A 254 -23.29 26.97 -15.82
CA LYS A 254 -23.31 28.43 -15.70
C LYS A 254 -23.75 29.10 -17.00
N LEU A 255 -23.26 28.60 -18.15
CA LEU A 255 -23.65 29.08 -19.48
C LEU A 255 -25.13 28.80 -19.77
N SER A 256 -25.63 27.59 -19.48
CA SER A 256 -27.04 27.24 -19.73
C SER A 256 -28.01 28.10 -18.91
N ALA A 257 -27.66 28.43 -17.66
CA ALA A 257 -28.47 29.31 -16.81
C ALA A 257 -28.51 30.78 -17.29
N MET A 258 -27.46 31.24 -18.01
CA MET A 258 -27.43 32.58 -18.59
C MET A 258 -28.30 32.69 -19.86
N THR A 259 -28.44 31.61 -20.63
CA THR A 259 -29.32 31.55 -21.82
C THR A 259 -30.80 31.37 -21.49
N GLU A 260 -31.17 30.86 -20.32
CA GLU A 260 -32.60 30.72 -19.91
C GLU A 260 -33.15 31.98 -19.23
N SER A 261 -32.33 32.98 -18.93
CA SER A 261 -32.70 34.20 -18.21
C SER A 261 -32.72 35.48 -19.06
N GLY A 262 -32.53 35.36 -20.39
CA GLY A 262 -32.65 36.45 -21.37
C GLY A 262 -33.75 36.15 -22.39
#